data_AF-E9ET55-F1
#
_entry.id   AF-E9ET55-F1
#
_cell.length_a   1.000
_cell.length_b   1.000
_cell.length_c   1.000
_cell.angle_alpha   90.00
_cell.angle_beta   90.00
_cell.angle_gamma   90.00
#
_symmetry.space_group_name_H-M   'P 1'
#
loop_
_entity.id
_entity.type
_entity.pdbx_description
1 polymer ?
#
loop_
_entity_poly.entity_id
_entity_poly.type
_entity_poly.pdbx_seq_one_letter_code
_entity_poly.pdbx_strand_id
1 'polypeptide(L)'
;MASTTFSLEVAEKALEENGFFDLEDPAMGEYVEQMERRSFPFVSEYGLDFCKERVLDDERITIIIETVLGRCALAHWLRYKAYPGHIVCFRAGGPKAGRRSLLVQLWAKGSHVEYYRGSHLHDMPKEEGARLLWEIEPSTLAEAGCVALSKEFPNGGV
;
A
#
# COMPACT_ATOMS: atom_id res chain seq x y z
N MET A 1 11.14 -3.75 -22.16
CA MET A 1 10.83 -4.34 -20.85
C MET A 1 9.37 -4.73 -20.90
N ALA A 2 9.05 -5.99 -20.56
CA ALA A 2 7.70 -6.50 -20.72
C ALA A 2 6.79 -5.80 -19.71
N SER A 3 5.84 -5.01 -20.20
CA SER A 3 4.71 -4.54 -19.40
C SER A 3 4.01 -5.79 -18.87
N THR A 4 4.11 -6.07 -17.58
CA THR A 4 3.32 -7.12 -16.93
C THR A 4 1.86 -6.72 -17.08
N THR A 5 1.17 -7.33 -18.04
CA THR A 5 -0.28 -7.15 -18.20
C THR A 5 -0.95 -7.48 -16.88
N PHE A 6 -1.74 -6.53 -16.36
CA PHE A 6 -2.54 -6.73 -15.16
C PHE A 6 -3.38 -8.01 -15.27
N SER A 7 -3.35 -8.82 -14.20
CA SER A 7 -4.20 -10.01 -14.05
C SER A 7 -4.77 -10.03 -12.64
N LEU A 8 -6.11 -10.06 -12.55
CA LEU A 8 -6.82 -10.10 -11.27
C LEU A 8 -6.45 -11.35 -10.46
N GLU A 9 -6.38 -12.52 -11.10
CA GLU A 9 -6.01 -13.77 -10.42
C GLU A 9 -4.61 -13.70 -9.81
N VAL A 10 -3.68 -13.05 -10.49
CA VAL A 10 -2.31 -12.84 -9.97
C VAL A 10 -2.33 -11.88 -8.78
N ALA A 11 -3.10 -10.79 -8.86
CA ALA A 11 -3.23 -9.81 -7.78
C ALA A 11 -3.85 -10.44 -6.53
N GLU A 12 -4.93 -11.22 -6.68
CA GLU A 12 -5.60 -11.90 -5.58
C GLU A 12 -4.68 -12.90 -4.88
N LYS A 13 -3.98 -13.73 -5.67
CA LYS A 13 -3.02 -14.70 -5.16
C LYS A 13 -1.85 -14.01 -4.45
N ALA A 14 -1.32 -12.93 -5.01
CA ALA A 14 -0.25 -12.16 -4.38
C ALA A 14 -0.72 -11.56 -3.04
N LEU A 15 -1.93 -10.99 -2.98
CA LEU A 15 -2.48 -10.47 -1.74
C LEU A 15 -2.76 -11.57 -0.70
N GLU A 16 -3.11 -12.79 -1.13
CA GLU A 16 -3.32 -13.93 -0.23
C GLU A 16 -2.00 -14.46 0.33
N GLU A 17 -1.01 -14.70 -0.53
CA GLU A 17 0.27 -15.31 -0.16
C GLU A 17 1.26 -14.31 0.46
N ASN A 18 1.28 -13.08 -0.05
CA ASN A 18 2.29 -12.08 0.32
C ASN A 18 1.74 -11.00 1.25
N GLY A 19 0.45 -10.69 1.14
CA GLY A 19 -0.20 -9.59 1.86
C GLY A 19 -0.13 -8.25 1.14
N PHE A 20 0.54 -8.20 -0.03
CA PHE A 20 0.66 -7.01 -0.86
C PHE A 20 0.79 -7.42 -2.33
N PHE A 21 0.50 -6.47 -3.21
CA PHE A 21 0.63 -6.56 -4.66
C PHE A 21 1.02 -5.19 -5.19
N ASP A 22 2.01 -5.15 -6.09
CA ASP A 22 2.53 -3.93 -6.70
C ASP A 22 2.21 -3.87 -8.20
N LEU A 23 1.90 -2.66 -8.67
CA LEU A 23 1.72 -2.32 -10.07
C LEU A 23 2.78 -1.30 -10.48
N GLU A 24 3.60 -1.66 -11.47
CA GLU A 24 4.44 -0.68 -12.15
C GLU A 24 3.54 0.29 -12.93
N ASP A 25 3.51 1.54 -12.47
CA ASP A 25 2.77 2.62 -13.11
C ASP A 25 3.67 3.87 -13.22
N PRO A 26 4.43 4.00 -14.32
CA PRO A 26 5.29 5.15 -14.55
C PRO A 26 4.52 6.48 -14.59
N ALA A 27 3.25 6.46 -15.03
CA ALA A 27 2.44 7.67 -15.06
C ALA A 27 2.10 8.14 -13.63
N MET A 28 1.94 7.20 -12.69
CA MET A 28 1.75 7.53 -11.27
C MET A 28 2.88 8.39 -10.71
N GLY A 29 4.13 8.12 -11.07
CA GLY A 29 5.26 8.94 -10.65
C GLY A 29 5.14 10.40 -11.12
N GLU A 30 4.69 10.63 -12.35
CA GLU A 30 4.43 11.98 -12.88
C GLU A 30 3.27 12.67 -12.15
N TYR A 31 2.20 11.93 -11.83
CA TYR A 31 1.06 12.48 -11.12
C TYR A 31 1.41 12.86 -9.67
N VAL A 32 2.19 12.02 -8.98
CA VAL A 32 2.67 12.31 -7.62
C VAL A 32 3.61 13.52 -7.64
N GLU A 33 4.48 13.66 -8.64
CA GLU A 33 5.34 14.84 -8.80
C GLU A 33 4.52 16.12 -9.00
N GLN A 34 3.43 16.07 -9.77
CA GLN A 34 2.52 17.21 -9.94
C GLN A 34 1.81 17.60 -8.64
N MET A 35 1.36 16.60 -7.86
CA MET A 35 0.81 16.82 -6.51
C MET A 35 1.84 17.46 -5.59
N GLU A 36 3.09 17.00 -5.63
CA GLU A 36 4.17 17.53 -4.83
C GLU A 36 4.48 19.00 -5.14
N ARG A 37 4.55 19.38 -6.43
CA ARG A 37 4.74 20.78 -6.86
C ARG A 37 3.65 21.71 -6.34
N ARG A 38 2.48 21.17 -6.00
CA ARG A 38 1.33 21.89 -5.43
C ARG A 38 1.24 21.77 -3.91
N SER A 39 2.27 21.24 -3.25
CA SER A 39 2.32 21.01 -1.80
C SER A 39 1.26 20.04 -1.28
N PHE A 40 0.87 19.05 -2.09
CA PHE A 40 -0.12 18.01 -1.74
C PHE A 40 -1.44 18.58 -1.21
N PRO A 41 -2.21 19.32 -2.02
CA PRO A 41 -3.41 20.02 -1.58
C PRO A 41 -4.61 19.06 -1.48
N PHE A 42 -4.53 18.04 -0.63
CA PHE A 42 -5.57 17.01 -0.51
C PHE A 42 -6.94 17.55 -0.07
N VAL A 43 -6.96 18.66 0.67
CA VAL A 43 -8.19 19.36 1.07
C VAL A 43 -8.51 20.45 0.02
N SER A 44 -8.62 20.05 -1.24
CA SER A 44 -9.01 20.91 -2.36
C SER A 44 -9.73 20.10 -3.43
N GLU A 45 -10.43 20.77 -4.34
CA GLU A 45 -11.06 20.13 -5.50
C GLU A 45 -10.03 19.35 -6.33
N TYR A 46 -8.85 19.95 -6.57
CA TYR A 46 -7.76 19.28 -7.28
C TYR A 46 -7.27 18.01 -6.57
N GLY A 47 -7.17 18.03 -5.24
CA GLY A 47 -6.78 16.85 -4.45
C GLY A 47 -7.84 15.75 -4.49
N LEU A 48 -9.13 16.14 -4.48
CA LEU A 48 -10.25 15.21 -4.62
C LEU A 48 -10.25 14.57 -6.02
N ASP A 49 -10.08 15.36 -7.08
CA ASP A 49 -10.00 14.88 -8.45
C ASP A 49 -8.82 13.92 -8.61
N PHE A 50 -7.66 14.26 -8.04
CA PHE A 50 -6.52 13.35 -8.02
C PHE A 50 -6.86 12.00 -7.38
N CYS A 51 -7.44 11.97 -6.17
CA CYS A 51 -7.81 10.72 -5.51
C CYS A 51 -8.86 9.94 -6.31
N LYS A 52 -9.84 10.65 -6.89
CA LYS A 52 -10.87 10.03 -7.71
C LYS A 52 -10.26 9.38 -8.95
N GLU A 53 -9.56 10.15 -9.78
CA GLU A 53 -9.10 9.66 -11.07
C GLU A 53 -7.94 8.65 -10.99
N ARG A 54 -7.17 8.66 -9.88
CA ARG A 54 -5.97 7.80 -9.72
C ARG A 54 -6.21 6.58 -8.84
N VAL A 55 -7.33 6.52 -8.12
CA VAL A 55 -7.67 5.40 -7.23
C VAL A 55 -9.09 4.90 -7.47
N LEU A 56 -10.09 5.79 -7.46
CA LEU A 56 -11.50 5.39 -7.51
C LEU A 56 -12.01 5.10 -8.92
N ASP A 57 -11.43 5.73 -9.94
CA ASP A 57 -11.78 5.50 -11.34
C ASP A 57 -10.77 4.55 -12.03
N ASP A 58 -9.73 4.09 -11.31
CA ASP A 58 -8.79 3.09 -11.83
C ASP A 58 -9.39 1.69 -11.72
N GLU A 59 -9.79 1.13 -12.87
CA GLU A 59 -10.39 -0.21 -12.96
C GLU A 59 -9.51 -1.30 -12.36
N ARG A 60 -8.17 -1.17 -12.42
CA ARG A 60 -7.24 -2.17 -11.88
C ARG A 60 -7.29 -2.20 -10.35
N ILE A 61 -7.46 -1.04 -9.72
CA ILE A 61 -7.52 -0.89 -8.26
C ILE A 61 -8.91 -1.27 -7.76
N THR A 62 -9.94 -0.72 -8.40
CA THR A 62 -11.34 -0.94 -8.00
C THR A 62 -11.74 -2.40 -8.07
N ILE A 63 -11.37 -3.12 -9.15
CA ILE A 63 -11.71 -4.55 -9.27
C ILE A 63 -11.03 -5.39 -8.18
N ILE A 64 -9.79 -5.08 -7.77
CA ILE A 64 -9.13 -5.75 -6.65
C ILE A 64 -9.88 -5.48 -5.35
N ILE A 65 -10.24 -4.21 -5.08
CA ILE A 65 -10.94 -3.82 -3.86
C ILE A 65 -12.29 -4.53 -3.77
N GLU A 66 -13.06 -4.50 -4.84
CA GLU A 66 -14.38 -5.11 -4.90
C GLU A 66 -14.32 -6.63 -4.75
N THR A 67 -13.35 -7.29 -5.37
CA THR A 67 -13.23 -8.75 -5.20
C THR A 67 -12.75 -9.13 -3.81
N VAL A 68 -11.79 -8.41 -3.22
CA VAL A 68 -11.21 -8.77 -1.93
C VAL A 68 -12.10 -8.36 -0.75
N LEU A 69 -12.74 -7.19 -0.81
CA LEU A 69 -13.51 -6.63 0.31
C LEU A 69 -15.03 -6.60 0.06
N GLY A 70 -15.48 -6.74 -1.18
CA GLY A 70 -16.87 -6.47 -1.55
C GLY A 70 -17.25 -5.02 -1.25
N ARG A 71 -18.44 -4.83 -0.67
CA ARG A 71 -18.89 -3.50 -0.23
C ARG A 71 -18.06 -3.02 0.96
N CYS A 72 -17.29 -1.96 0.76
CA CYS A 72 -16.40 -1.39 1.77
C CYS A 72 -16.64 0.10 2.00
N ALA A 73 -16.07 0.63 3.09
CA ALA A 73 -15.97 2.05 3.34
C ALA A 73 -14.58 2.54 2.93
N LEU A 74 -14.53 3.71 2.30
CA LEU A 74 -13.29 4.34 1.87
C LEU A 74 -12.85 5.39 2.88
N ALA A 75 -11.57 5.35 3.25
CA ALA A 75 -10.94 6.36 4.08
C ALA A 75 -9.70 6.87 3.36
N HIS A 76 -9.57 8.18 3.26
CA HIS A 76 -8.36 8.80 2.74
C HIS A 76 -7.32 8.87 3.85
N TRP A 77 -6.17 8.21 3.66
CA TRP A 77 -5.05 8.28 4.58
C TRP A 77 -3.93 9.16 4.00
N LEU A 78 -3.47 10.13 4.81
CA LEU A 78 -2.54 11.17 4.38
C LEU A 78 -1.14 10.63 3.98
N ARG A 79 -0.41 11.49 3.26
CA ARG A 79 0.97 11.29 2.82
C ARG A 79 1.92 10.89 3.95
N TYR A 80 2.67 9.83 3.70
CA TYR A 80 3.84 9.47 4.50
C TYR A 80 5.13 9.95 3.83
N LYS A 81 6.03 10.52 4.64
CA LYS A 81 7.43 10.68 4.25
C LYS A 81 8.19 9.39 4.57
N ALA A 82 9.34 9.19 3.94
CA ALA A 82 10.26 8.12 4.33
C ALA A 82 10.41 8.04 5.87
N TYR A 83 10.46 6.83 6.42
CA TYR A 83 10.66 6.62 7.86
C TYR A 83 11.73 5.57 8.13
N PRO A 84 13.00 5.86 7.81
CA PRO A 84 14.07 4.88 7.93
C PRO A 84 14.20 4.37 9.36
N GLY A 85 14.37 3.06 9.52
CA GLY A 85 14.51 2.40 10.82
C GLY A 85 13.20 2.03 11.51
N HIS A 86 12.05 2.32 10.90
CA HIS A 86 10.73 2.03 11.45
C HIS A 86 9.97 1.03 10.58
N ILE A 87 9.37 0.01 11.20
CA ILE A 87 8.47 -0.93 10.52
C ILE A 87 7.05 -0.62 10.95
N VAL A 88 6.28 -0.04 10.02
CA VAL A 88 4.92 0.41 10.29
C VAL A 88 3.88 -0.66 9.93
N CYS A 89 2.83 -0.73 10.74
CA CYS A 89 1.71 -1.63 10.57
C CYS A 89 0.41 -0.81 10.61
N PHE A 90 -0.39 -0.89 9.55
CA PHE A 90 -1.62 -0.11 9.42
C PHE A 90 -2.76 -0.67 10.26
N ARG A 91 -2.85 -2.00 10.36
CA ARG A 91 -3.90 -2.73 11.08
C ARG A 91 -3.35 -4.07 11.56
N ALA A 92 -3.95 -4.64 12.61
CA ALA A 92 -3.63 -6.00 13.05
C ALA A 92 -3.86 -7.02 11.92
N GLY A 93 -2.97 -8.00 11.81
CA GLY A 93 -3.12 -9.17 10.95
C GLY A 93 -3.74 -10.37 11.67
N GLY A 94 -3.71 -11.53 11.01
CA GLY A 94 -4.11 -12.81 11.59
C GLY A 94 -5.55 -13.24 11.28
N PRO A 95 -5.88 -14.53 11.55
CA PRO A 95 -7.19 -15.10 11.23
C PRO A 95 -8.37 -14.35 11.86
N LYS A 96 -8.15 -13.73 13.02
CA LYS A 96 -9.17 -12.93 13.72
C LYS A 96 -9.36 -11.53 13.11
N ALA A 97 -8.29 -10.94 12.59
CA ALA A 97 -8.39 -9.66 11.90
C ALA A 97 -9.09 -9.82 10.54
N GLY A 98 -8.84 -10.93 9.84
CA GLY A 98 -9.37 -11.20 8.50
C GLY A 98 -8.86 -10.21 7.45
N ARG A 99 -9.22 -10.43 6.18
CA ARG A 99 -8.96 -9.48 5.08
C ARG A 99 -10.00 -8.35 5.11
N ARG A 100 -9.94 -7.49 6.14
CA ARG A 100 -10.95 -6.43 6.38
C ARG A 100 -10.53 -5.06 5.89
N SER A 101 -9.31 -4.91 5.40
CA SER A 101 -8.77 -3.63 4.96
C SER A 101 -7.74 -3.86 3.86
N LEU A 102 -7.78 -3.01 2.84
CA LEU A 102 -6.73 -2.86 1.85
C LEU A 102 -6.26 -1.42 1.88
N LEU A 103 -4.96 -1.24 1.72
CA LEU A 103 -4.34 0.07 1.57
C LEU A 103 -3.83 0.20 0.15
N VAL A 104 -4.24 1.26 -0.54
CA VAL A 104 -3.67 1.66 -1.82
C VAL A 104 -2.61 2.71 -1.53
N GLN A 105 -1.37 2.44 -1.92
CA GLN A 105 -0.26 3.38 -1.77
C GLN A 105 0.11 3.90 -3.16
N LEU A 106 0.40 5.19 -3.28
CA LEU A 106 0.86 5.80 -4.53
C LEU A 106 2.31 6.22 -4.34
N TRP A 107 3.21 5.62 -5.10
CA TRP A 107 4.64 5.78 -4.94
C TRP A 107 5.19 6.86 -5.89
N ALA A 108 5.97 7.78 -5.31
CA ALA A 108 6.74 8.77 -6.08
C ALA A 108 7.91 8.10 -6.79
N LYS A 109 8.45 8.78 -7.81
CA LYS A 109 9.69 8.36 -8.48
C LYS A 109 10.84 8.20 -7.49
N GLY A 110 11.62 7.15 -7.64
CA GLY A 110 12.76 6.82 -6.77
C GLY A 110 12.38 6.32 -5.38
N SER A 111 11.11 5.97 -5.14
CA SER A 111 10.70 5.39 -3.85
C SER A 111 11.29 3.98 -3.67
N HIS A 112 11.58 3.65 -2.42
CA HIS A 112 12.03 2.32 -2.00
C HIS A 112 11.31 1.94 -0.71
N VAL A 113 10.81 0.71 -0.65
CA VAL A 113 10.04 0.20 0.49
C VAL A 113 10.34 -1.28 0.71
N GLU A 114 10.36 -1.70 1.97
CA GLU A 114 10.41 -3.11 2.36
C GLU A 114 9.03 -3.54 2.85
N TYR A 115 8.49 -4.60 2.25
CA TYR A 115 7.27 -5.24 2.70
C TYR A 115 7.57 -6.59 3.33
N TYR A 116 6.92 -6.91 4.45
CA TYR A 116 7.09 -8.18 5.12
C TYR A 116 6.05 -9.19 4.63
N ARG A 117 6.48 -10.08 3.74
CA ARG A 117 5.67 -11.17 3.19
C ARG A 117 5.08 -12.02 4.30
N GLY A 118 3.77 -12.24 4.24
CA GLY A 118 3.04 -13.09 5.19
C GLY A 118 2.67 -12.41 6.51
N SER A 119 3.13 -11.18 6.75
CA SER A 119 2.84 -10.44 8.00
C SER A 119 1.34 -10.25 8.26
N HIS A 120 0.52 -10.17 7.21
CA HIS A 120 -0.94 -10.09 7.30
C HIS A 120 -1.60 -11.34 7.90
N LEU A 121 -0.89 -12.48 7.93
CA LEU A 121 -1.38 -13.76 8.47
C LEU A 121 -1.19 -13.90 9.99
N HIS A 122 -0.53 -12.93 10.64
CA HIS A 122 -0.18 -13.02 12.05
C HIS A 122 -0.78 -11.85 12.86
N ASP A 123 -1.35 -12.16 14.02
CA ASP A 123 -1.67 -11.15 15.02
C ASP A 123 -0.44 -10.97 15.92
N MET A 124 0.41 -10.03 15.53
CA MET A 124 1.69 -9.79 16.21
C MET A 124 1.58 -8.72 17.31
N PRO A 125 2.40 -8.83 18.37
CA PRO A 125 2.68 -7.73 19.28
C PRO A 125 3.09 -6.49 18.50
N LYS A 126 2.54 -5.35 18.89
CA LYS A 126 2.74 -4.07 18.24
C LYS A 126 2.55 -2.95 19.24
N GLU A 127 3.27 -1.86 19.02
CA GLU A 127 3.25 -0.67 19.88
C GLU A 127 2.72 0.53 19.11
N GLU A 128 2.18 1.51 19.82
CA GLU A 128 1.70 2.74 19.18
C GLU A 128 2.90 3.56 18.68
N GLY A 129 2.94 3.81 17.39
CA GLY A 129 3.98 4.56 16.71
C GLY A 129 3.65 6.05 16.57
N ALA A 130 4.67 6.85 16.25
CA ALA A 130 4.57 8.31 16.21
C ALA A 130 3.63 8.87 15.12
N ARG A 131 3.18 8.02 14.19
CA ARG A 131 2.37 8.39 13.02
C ARG A 131 0.90 8.01 13.14
N LEU A 132 0.41 7.75 14.36
CA LEU A 132 -0.93 7.17 14.60
C LEU A 132 -1.10 5.83 13.87
N LEU A 133 0.02 5.13 13.71
CA LEU A 133 0.13 3.77 13.18
C LEU A 133 0.72 2.89 14.27
N TRP A 134 0.67 1.58 14.05
CA TRP A 134 1.37 0.64 14.89
C TRP A 134 2.79 0.44 14.38
N GLU A 135 3.71 0.13 15.28
CA GLU A 135 5.07 -0.29 14.94
C GLU A 135 5.31 -1.71 15.45
N ILE A 136 6.13 -2.45 14.71
CA ILE A 136 6.46 -3.85 15.02
C ILE A 136 7.98 -3.99 15.03
N GLU A 137 8.48 -4.68 16.06
CA GLU A 137 9.89 -4.97 16.17
C GLU A 137 10.36 -5.97 15.10
N PRO A 138 11.53 -5.79 14.47
CA PRO A 138 12.06 -6.70 13.47
C PRO A 138 12.16 -8.15 13.96
N SER A 139 12.48 -8.37 15.24
CA SER A 139 12.54 -9.70 15.85
C SER A 139 11.20 -10.43 15.83
N THR A 140 10.09 -9.70 16.04
CA THR A 140 8.73 -10.25 16.05
C THR A 140 8.37 -10.81 14.67
N LEU A 141 8.75 -10.09 13.61
CA LEU A 141 8.55 -10.52 12.23
C LEU A 141 9.41 -11.74 11.88
N ALA A 142 10.67 -11.75 12.33
CA ALA A 142 11.58 -12.88 12.12
C ALA A 142 11.08 -14.16 12.84
N GLU A 143 10.62 -14.04 14.09
CA GLU A 143 10.04 -15.15 14.86
C GLU A 143 8.76 -15.70 14.22
N ALA A 144 7.96 -14.83 13.60
CA ALA A 144 6.78 -15.22 12.82
C ALA A 144 7.13 -15.84 11.45
N GLY A 145 8.40 -15.84 11.04
CA GLY A 145 8.85 -16.33 9.74
C GLY A 145 8.51 -15.40 8.57
N CYS A 146 8.21 -14.13 8.85
CA CYS A 146 7.94 -13.13 7.82
C CYS A 146 9.24 -12.74 7.09
N VAL A 147 9.16 -12.59 5.77
CA VAL A 147 10.33 -12.30 4.93
C VAL A 147 10.24 -10.89 4.38
N ALA A 148 11.27 -10.07 4.60
CA ALA A 148 11.37 -8.75 4.00
C ALA A 148 11.60 -8.86 2.49
N LEU A 149 10.78 -8.15 1.73
CA LEU A 149 10.87 -8.03 0.27
C LEU A 149 11.02 -6.56 -0.08
N SER A 150 12.20 -6.23 -0.60
CA SER A 150 12.53 -4.91 -1.11
C SER A 150 11.82 -4.65 -2.45
N LYS A 151 11.23 -3.47 -2.58
CA LYS A 151 10.58 -2.98 -3.79
C LYS A 151 11.05 -1.58 -4.12
N GLU A 152 11.39 -1.39 -5.39
CA GLU A 152 11.86 -0.12 -5.94
C GLU A 152 10.87 0.39 -6.98
N PHE A 153 10.59 1.69 -6.91
CA PHE A 153 9.69 2.38 -7.83
C PHE A 153 10.45 3.51 -8.53
N PRO A 154 11.38 3.19 -9.46
CA PRO A 154 12.23 4.20 -10.10
C PRO A 154 11.40 5.27 -10.82
N ASN A 155 10.28 4.87 -11.42
CA ASN A 155 9.37 5.75 -12.14
C ASN A 155 8.03 5.98 -11.42
N GLY A 156 7.91 5.58 -10.15
CA GLY A 156 6.64 5.53 -9.42
C GLY A 156 5.87 4.23 -9.64
N GLY A 157 4.72 4.11 -8.98
CA GLY A 157 3.86 2.93 -9.04
C GLY A 157 2.74 2.95 -7.99
N VAL A 158 2.04 1.84 -7.88
CA VAL A 158 0.95 1.60 -6.91
C VAL A 158 1.25 0.35 -6.11
#